data_AF-A0A7C7YPM4-F1
#
_entry.id   AF-A0A7C7YPM4-F1
#
_cell.length_a   1.000
_cell.length_b   1.000
_cell.length_c   1.000
_cell.angle_alpha   90.00
_cell.angle_beta   90.00
_cell.angle_gamma   90.00
#
_symmetry.space_group_name_H-M   'P 1'
#
loop_
_entity.id
_entity.type
_entity.pdbx_description
1 polymer ?
#
loop_
_entity_poly.entity_id
_entity_poly.type
_entity_poly.pdbx_seq_one_letter_code
_entity_poly.pdbx_strand_id
1 'polypeptide(L)'
;MTESQEFLGLSPELEQLGVPQFGWFDGILEGRTQDSPTIRGIVAQINDLNLVKTDLEIQGSKFSLLMGSEHLSRMDKVVVRLEALLKLLQQLCDASGESCTIESTLRCVLIFDQSTLEVLMAPVNGTMKAIGRTRPVSEEDRARCAIQTPLKDSISRIGARRAIIIGVLFVVLFGIYALQGDYIDRLFHMSAESLIVETGEFNGLLVMEVDESSGFYIAKISRGDQFPTDPMSAQLLSETADTITEKMAVNLVVNGSKIYLQLLDEEGAIIAAEGVELRALVISEDAHVEAKIRARLRAHRLRLALDKN
;
A
#
# COMPACT_ATOMS: atom_id res chain seq x y z
N MET A 1 -7.18 -42.53 30.38
CA MET A 1 -5.81 -43.09 30.43
C MET A 1 -5.30 -43.10 29.01
N THR A 2 -4.31 -42.28 28.68
CA THR A 2 -3.74 -42.20 27.33
C THR A 2 -2.41 -42.94 27.37
N GLU A 3 -2.32 -44.08 26.69
CA GLU A 3 -1.09 -44.87 26.61
C GLU A 3 -0.03 -44.07 25.86
N SER A 4 1.10 -43.81 26.50
CA SER A 4 2.32 -43.36 25.81
C SER A 4 3.05 -44.60 25.35
N GLN A 5 3.02 -44.88 24.04
CA GLN A 5 3.74 -46.01 23.45
C GLN A 5 5.12 -45.53 22.98
N GLU A 6 6.14 -46.34 23.22
CA GLU A 6 7.51 -46.07 22.80
C GLU A 6 7.66 -46.52 21.34
N PHE A 7 7.66 -45.56 20.40
CA PHE A 7 7.64 -45.86 18.97
C PHE A 7 9.05 -46.07 18.42
N LEU A 8 9.44 -47.34 18.29
CA LEU A 8 10.58 -47.74 17.46
C LEU A 8 10.17 -47.66 15.98
N GLY A 9 10.26 -46.45 15.42
CA GLY A 9 9.97 -46.16 14.00
C GLY A 9 8.61 -45.49 13.82
N LEU A 10 8.63 -44.30 13.22
CA LEU A 10 7.43 -43.49 12.96
C LEU A 10 6.53 -44.10 11.85
N SER A 11 7.09 -44.95 10.98
CA SER A 11 6.42 -45.48 9.77
C SER A 11 5.11 -46.25 10.00
N PRO A 12 5.00 -47.22 10.93
CA PRO A 12 3.85 -48.13 10.96
C PRO A 12 2.53 -47.49 11.35
N GLU A 13 2.55 -46.48 12.24
CA GLU A 13 1.36 -45.75 12.64
C GLU A 13 0.98 -44.65 11.65
N LEU A 14 1.99 -43.97 11.08
CA LEU A 14 1.76 -42.94 10.09
C LEU A 14 1.11 -43.50 8.82
N GLU A 15 1.46 -44.74 8.42
CA GLU A 15 0.81 -45.43 7.31
C GLU A 15 -0.69 -45.68 7.54
N GLN A 16 -1.11 -45.87 8.79
CA GLN A 16 -2.54 -46.09 9.14
C GLN A 16 -3.35 -44.80 9.15
N LEU A 17 -2.70 -43.67 9.46
CA LEU A 17 -3.35 -42.34 9.52
C LEU A 17 -3.48 -41.67 8.14
N GLY A 18 -2.75 -42.16 7.13
CA GLY A 18 -2.77 -41.65 5.77
C GLY A 18 -1.79 -40.50 5.53
N VAL A 19 -2.12 -39.61 4.59
CA VAL A 19 -1.27 -38.44 4.30
C VAL A 19 -1.72 -37.28 5.19
N PRO A 20 -0.82 -36.65 5.97
CA PRO A 20 -1.18 -35.50 6.78
C PRO A 20 -1.57 -34.32 5.88
N GLN A 21 -2.55 -33.54 6.31
CA GLN A 21 -3.00 -32.35 5.60
C GLN A 21 -2.08 -31.16 5.90
N PHE A 22 -1.63 -31.06 7.15
CA PHE A 22 -0.78 -29.98 7.65
C PHE A 22 0.18 -30.48 8.73
N GLY A 23 1.24 -29.72 8.98
CA GLY A 23 2.04 -29.88 10.17
C GLY A 23 2.91 -28.67 10.44
N TRP A 24 3.52 -28.63 11.62
CA TRP A 24 4.49 -27.61 12.00
C TRP A 24 5.43 -28.14 13.09
N PHE A 25 6.55 -27.46 13.28
CA PHE A 25 7.42 -27.66 14.44
C PHE A 25 7.16 -26.60 15.51
N ASP A 26 7.44 -26.99 16.74
CA ASP A 26 7.36 -26.15 17.93
C ASP A 26 8.48 -26.56 18.90
N GLY A 27 8.93 -25.63 19.73
CA GLY A 27 9.99 -25.87 20.71
C GLY A 27 11.42 -25.68 20.18
N ILE A 28 12.37 -25.96 21.07
CA ILE A 28 13.81 -25.72 20.90
C ILE A 28 14.61 -26.96 21.26
N LEU A 29 15.79 -27.08 20.65
CA LEU A 29 16.81 -28.05 21.04
C LEU A 29 18.07 -27.30 21.44
N GLU A 30 18.52 -27.51 22.66
CA GLU A 30 19.66 -26.84 23.25
C GLU A 30 20.73 -27.85 23.66
N GLY A 31 21.99 -27.47 23.50
CA GLY A 31 23.10 -28.32 23.88
C GLY A 31 24.41 -27.58 23.99
N ARG A 32 25.48 -28.37 24.11
CA ARG A 32 26.86 -27.86 24.14
C ARG A 32 27.69 -28.51 23.07
N THR A 33 28.62 -27.77 22.49
CA THR A 33 29.53 -28.33 21.48
C THR A 33 30.92 -27.72 21.64
N GLN A 34 31.93 -28.53 21.32
CA GLN A 34 33.31 -28.08 21.13
C GLN A 34 33.66 -27.96 19.63
N ASP A 35 32.81 -28.46 18.74
CA ASP A 35 33.00 -28.52 17.30
C ASP A 35 31.86 -27.80 16.56
N SER A 36 31.90 -26.46 16.62
CA SER A 36 30.92 -25.62 15.94
C SER A 36 30.83 -25.84 14.42
N PRO A 37 31.95 -26.07 13.69
CA PRO A 37 31.89 -26.41 12.27
C PRO A 37 31.03 -27.64 11.96
N THR A 38 31.18 -28.72 12.73
CA THR A 38 30.40 -29.95 12.52
C THR A 38 28.91 -29.70 12.77
N ILE A 39 28.54 -29.00 13.86
CA ILE A 39 27.13 -28.67 14.14
C ILE A 39 26.52 -27.81 13.03
N ARG A 40 27.24 -26.79 12.53
CA ARG A 40 26.78 -25.97 11.39
C ARG A 40 26.56 -26.81 10.13
N GLY A 41 27.44 -27.77 9.85
CA GLY A 41 27.30 -28.70 8.73
C GLY A 41 26.08 -29.60 8.84
N ILE A 42 25.77 -30.10 10.04
CA ILE A 42 24.56 -30.91 10.30
C ILE A 42 23.30 -30.06 10.10
N VAL A 43 23.26 -28.82 10.61
CA VAL A 43 22.10 -27.93 10.42
C VAL A 43 21.90 -27.54 8.95
N ALA A 44 22.97 -27.37 8.19
CA ALA A 44 22.86 -27.19 6.74
C ALA A 44 22.16 -28.40 6.07
N GLN A 45 22.55 -29.62 6.43
CA GLN A 45 21.89 -30.84 5.95
C GLN A 45 20.42 -30.94 6.40
N ILE A 46 20.09 -30.50 7.61
CA ILE A 46 18.70 -30.42 8.09
C ILE A 46 17.89 -29.48 7.19
N ASN A 47 18.43 -28.31 6.86
CA ASN A 47 17.78 -27.35 5.95
C ASN A 47 17.64 -27.93 4.53
N ASP A 48 18.60 -28.72 4.05
CA ASP A 48 18.55 -29.38 2.74
C ASP A 48 17.44 -30.43 2.62
N LEU A 49 16.92 -30.96 3.74
CA LEU A 49 15.72 -31.81 3.73
C LEU A 49 14.49 -31.06 3.20
N ASN A 50 14.53 -29.71 3.18
CA ASN A 50 13.43 -28.83 2.79
C ASN A 50 12.14 -29.19 3.54
N LEU A 51 12.26 -29.52 4.82
CA LEU A 51 11.14 -29.87 5.70
C LEU A 51 10.65 -28.63 6.45
N VAL A 52 11.56 -27.95 7.13
CA VAL A 52 11.36 -26.70 7.88
C VAL A 52 12.67 -25.90 7.84
N LYS A 53 12.60 -24.56 7.90
CA LYS A 53 13.80 -23.76 8.11
C LYS A 53 14.28 -23.94 9.55
N THR A 54 15.57 -24.17 9.72
CA THR A 54 16.20 -24.37 11.02
C THR A 54 17.27 -23.32 11.22
N ASP A 55 17.09 -22.51 12.26
CA ASP A 55 18.03 -21.47 12.67
C ASP A 55 18.89 -22.00 13.82
N LEU A 56 20.22 -21.83 13.68
CA LEU A 56 21.22 -22.26 14.65
C LEU A 56 21.93 -21.05 15.24
N GLU A 57 21.84 -20.93 16.56
CA GLU A 57 22.60 -19.95 17.32
C GLU A 57 23.69 -20.66 18.14
N ILE A 58 24.93 -20.15 18.09
CA ILE A 58 26.04 -20.66 18.89
C ILE A 58 26.62 -19.50 19.71
N GLN A 59 26.60 -19.64 21.04
CA GLN A 59 27.17 -18.69 21.98
C GLN A 59 28.21 -19.38 22.87
N GLY A 60 29.50 -19.17 22.54
CA GLY A 60 30.60 -19.88 23.18
C GLY A 60 30.50 -21.39 22.92
N SER A 61 30.41 -22.18 23.98
CA SER A 61 30.24 -23.65 23.89
C SER A 61 28.79 -24.10 23.87
N LYS A 62 27.81 -23.20 23.92
CA LYS A 62 26.37 -23.54 23.89
C LYS A 62 25.83 -23.33 22.48
N PHE A 63 24.90 -24.18 22.07
CA PHE A 63 24.12 -23.98 20.87
C PHE A 63 22.62 -24.11 21.16
N SER A 64 21.81 -23.39 20.40
CA SER A 64 20.36 -23.48 20.39
C SER A 64 19.89 -23.62 18.94
N LEU A 65 19.00 -24.57 18.72
CA LEU A 65 18.40 -24.89 17.45
C LEU A 65 16.90 -24.60 17.55
N LEU A 66 16.43 -23.67 16.72
CA LEU A 66 15.03 -23.29 16.61
C LEU A 66 14.53 -23.67 15.21
N MET A 67 13.43 -24.42 15.16
CA MET A 67 12.75 -24.70 13.90
C MET A 67 11.69 -23.64 13.66
N GLY A 68 11.60 -23.19 12.41
CA GLY A 68 10.59 -22.23 11.98
C GLY A 68 9.19 -22.71 12.31
N SER A 69 8.33 -21.76 12.70
CA SER A 69 6.93 -22.03 13.01
C SER A 69 6.05 -22.11 11.75
N GLU A 70 6.65 -22.02 10.55
CA GLU A 70 5.94 -22.22 9.30
C GLU A 70 5.39 -23.64 9.15
N HIS A 71 4.33 -23.77 8.36
CA HIS A 71 3.81 -25.07 8.00
C HIS A 71 4.83 -25.86 7.19
N LEU A 72 4.90 -27.16 7.49
CA LEU A 72 5.75 -28.09 6.79
C LEU A 72 5.41 -28.13 5.29
N SER A 73 6.43 -28.27 4.45
CA SER A 73 6.23 -28.39 3.00
C SER A 73 6.16 -29.85 2.56
N ARG A 74 5.41 -30.13 1.48
CA ARG A 74 5.34 -31.45 0.81
C ARG A 74 4.95 -32.60 1.75
N MET A 75 3.69 -32.57 2.19
CA MET A 75 3.12 -33.55 3.13
C MET A 75 3.22 -35.01 2.66
N ASP A 76 3.25 -35.23 1.34
CA ASP A 76 3.39 -36.56 0.72
C ASP A 76 4.70 -37.27 1.07
N LYS A 77 5.73 -36.53 1.50
CA LYS A 77 7.05 -37.08 1.86
C LYS A 77 7.47 -36.73 3.28
N VAL A 78 6.55 -36.22 4.10
CA VAL A 78 6.88 -35.70 5.43
C VAL A 78 7.45 -36.80 6.32
N VAL A 79 6.92 -38.03 6.23
CA VAL A 79 7.34 -39.17 7.05
C VAL A 79 8.81 -39.53 6.80
N VAL A 80 9.17 -39.75 5.54
CA VAL A 80 10.54 -40.07 5.12
C VAL A 80 11.52 -38.96 5.55
N ARG A 81 11.07 -37.71 5.45
CA ARG A 81 11.87 -36.55 5.85
C ARG A 81 12.02 -36.42 7.37
N LEU A 82 11.00 -36.78 8.14
CA LEU A 82 11.07 -36.82 9.61
C LEU A 82 12.04 -37.90 10.10
N GLU A 83 12.09 -39.06 9.44
CA GLU A 83 13.08 -40.09 9.75
C GLU A 83 14.50 -39.64 9.41
N ALA A 84 14.69 -38.97 8.28
CA ALA A 84 15.97 -38.37 7.92
C ALA A 84 16.38 -37.27 8.93
N LEU A 85 15.43 -36.44 9.35
CA LEU A 85 15.64 -35.42 10.38
C LEU A 85 16.07 -36.06 11.69
N LEU A 86 15.39 -37.12 12.15
CA LEU A 86 15.72 -37.81 13.39
C LEU A 86 17.17 -38.35 13.39
N LYS A 87 17.64 -38.87 12.24
CA LYS A 87 19.03 -39.30 12.06
C LYS A 87 20.02 -38.14 12.16
N LEU A 88 19.71 -36.99 11.56
CA LEU A 88 20.56 -35.79 11.66
C LEU A 88 20.57 -35.23 13.09
N LEU A 89 19.43 -35.25 13.78
CA LEU A 89 19.36 -34.89 15.19
C LEU A 89 20.16 -35.85 16.08
N GLN A 90 20.19 -37.15 15.76
CA GLN A 90 21.10 -38.09 16.43
C GLN A 90 22.57 -37.73 16.19
N GLN A 91 22.97 -37.42 14.96
CA GLN A 91 24.35 -36.99 14.67
C GLN A 91 24.72 -35.72 15.44
N LEU A 92 23.74 -34.82 15.63
CA LEU A 92 23.89 -33.63 16.44
C LEU A 92 24.14 -34.02 17.92
N CYS A 93 23.40 -35.00 18.44
CA CYS A 93 23.66 -35.57 19.76
C CYS A 93 25.05 -36.17 19.89
N ASP A 94 25.49 -36.94 18.90
CA ASP A 94 26.80 -37.59 18.93
C ASP A 94 27.93 -36.54 18.89
N ALA A 95 27.76 -35.45 18.12
CA ALA A 95 28.70 -34.35 18.02
C ALA A 95 28.76 -33.44 19.27
N SER A 96 27.77 -33.51 20.16
CA SER A 96 27.73 -32.77 21.43
C SER A 96 28.66 -33.38 22.49
N GLY A 97 29.09 -34.64 22.32
CA GLY A 97 30.03 -35.36 23.19
C GLY A 97 29.38 -35.99 24.43
N GLU A 98 30.02 -37.04 24.97
CA GLU A 98 29.48 -37.94 26.03
C GLU A 98 29.11 -37.24 27.36
N SER A 99 29.68 -36.07 27.63
CA SER A 99 29.51 -35.31 28.89
C SER A 99 28.53 -34.13 28.79
N CYS A 100 27.86 -33.93 27.65
CA CYS A 100 26.99 -32.78 27.42
C CYS A 100 25.52 -33.21 27.38
N THR A 101 24.71 -32.68 28.30
CA THR A 101 23.26 -32.82 28.28
C THR A 101 22.66 -31.96 27.16
N ILE A 102 22.11 -32.61 26.15
CA ILE A 102 21.17 -31.97 25.22
C ILE A 102 19.79 -32.00 25.86
N GLU A 103 19.11 -30.88 25.79
CA GLU A 103 17.72 -30.74 26.20
C GLU A 103 16.89 -30.42 24.96
N SER A 104 15.74 -31.07 24.83
CA SER A 104 14.86 -30.86 23.68
C SER A 104 13.42 -30.76 24.13
N THR A 105 12.79 -29.67 23.71
CA THR A 105 11.34 -29.47 23.73
C THR A 105 10.75 -29.56 22.33
N LEU A 106 11.57 -29.98 21.35
CA LEU A 106 11.21 -30.01 19.95
C LEU A 106 10.07 -31.00 19.71
N ARG A 107 8.96 -30.48 19.20
CA ARG A 107 7.75 -31.22 18.88
C ARG A 107 7.36 -30.96 17.44
N CYS A 108 7.02 -32.02 16.72
CA CYS A 108 6.34 -31.95 15.43
C CYS A 108 4.86 -32.25 15.64
N VAL A 109 3.97 -31.41 15.14
CA VAL A 109 2.52 -31.67 15.14
C VAL A 109 2.10 -31.93 13.71
N LEU A 110 1.44 -33.06 13.46
CA LEU A 110 0.87 -33.44 12.16
C LEU A 110 -0.64 -33.57 12.30
N ILE A 111 -1.38 -32.87 11.44
CA ILE A 111 -2.84 -32.92 11.39
C ILE A 111 -3.27 -33.80 10.21
N PHE A 112 -4.12 -34.77 10.52
CA PHE A 112 -4.87 -35.60 9.58
C PHE A 112 -6.34 -35.20 9.59
N ASP A 113 -7.16 -35.88 8.80
CA ASP A 113 -8.58 -35.55 8.66
C ASP A 113 -9.35 -35.59 10.00
N GLN A 114 -9.06 -36.60 10.83
CA GLN A 114 -9.78 -36.83 12.10
C GLN A 114 -8.86 -36.94 13.32
N SER A 115 -7.55 -36.98 13.12
CA SER A 115 -6.56 -37.13 14.19
C SER A 115 -5.42 -36.13 14.07
N THR A 116 -4.78 -35.88 15.20
CA THR A 116 -3.56 -35.10 15.34
C THR A 116 -2.52 -36.00 15.97
N LEU A 117 -1.37 -36.14 15.32
CA LEU A 117 -0.20 -36.81 15.86
C LEU A 117 0.79 -35.76 16.36
N GLU A 118 1.10 -35.80 17.65
CA GLU A 118 2.16 -35.01 18.25
C GLU A 118 3.38 -35.89 18.47
N VAL A 119 4.52 -35.52 17.90
CA VAL A 119 5.77 -36.25 17.99
C VAL A 119 6.79 -35.40 18.73
N LEU A 120 7.15 -35.79 19.94
CA LEU A 120 8.24 -35.19 20.71
C LEU A 120 9.56 -35.83 20.31
N MET A 121 10.53 -35.03 19.89
CA MET A 121 11.88 -35.46 19.55
C MET A 121 12.79 -35.17 20.75
N ALA A 122 13.13 -36.19 21.53
CA ALA A 122 13.86 -36.02 22.78
C ALA A 122 15.05 -36.99 22.90
N PRO A 123 16.19 -36.55 23.45
CA PRO A 123 17.29 -37.45 23.79
C PRO A 123 16.92 -38.31 24.99
N VAL A 124 16.96 -39.64 24.81
CA VAL A 124 16.71 -40.64 25.85
C VAL A 124 17.92 -41.57 25.91
N ASN A 125 18.65 -41.55 27.03
CA ASN A 125 19.88 -42.33 27.23
C ASN A 125 20.92 -42.13 26.11
N GLY A 126 21.10 -40.89 25.66
CA GLY A 126 22.05 -40.54 24.58
C GLY A 126 21.54 -40.81 23.16
N THR A 127 20.35 -41.37 23.00
CA THR A 127 19.74 -41.60 21.68
C THR A 127 18.55 -40.66 21.47
N MET A 128 18.54 -39.93 20.37
CA MET A 128 17.39 -39.14 19.93
C MET A 128 16.25 -40.09 19.56
N LYS A 129 15.14 -39.99 20.30
CA LYS A 129 13.91 -40.77 20.07
C LYS A 129 12.77 -39.85 19.66
N ALA A 130 11.87 -40.40 18.86
CA ALA A 130 10.60 -39.77 18.51
C ALA A 130 9.48 -40.44 19.32
N ILE A 131 8.85 -39.71 20.22
CA ILE A 131 7.77 -40.19 21.08
C ILE A 131 6.46 -39.59 20.58
N GLY A 132 5.61 -40.44 20.00
CA GLY A 132 4.33 -40.06 19.42
C GLY A 132 3.17 -40.11 20.41
N ARG A 133 2.20 -39.22 20.25
CA ARG A 133 0.89 -39.29 20.88
C ARG A 133 -0.18 -38.87 19.87
N THR A 134 -1.16 -39.73 19.66
CA THR A 134 -2.32 -39.44 18.81
C THR A 134 -3.49 -38.93 19.65
N ARG A 135 -4.19 -37.90 19.16
CA ARG A 135 -5.43 -37.37 19.75
C ARG A 135 -6.41 -36.93 18.66
N PRO A 136 -7.70 -36.71 18.97
CA PRO A 136 -8.62 -36.08 18.04
C PRO A 136 -8.21 -34.64 17.69
N VAL A 137 -8.59 -34.19 16.49
CA VAL A 137 -8.37 -32.80 16.03
C VAL A 137 -9.19 -31.83 16.88
N SER A 138 -8.54 -30.81 17.43
CA SER A 138 -9.18 -29.75 18.23
C SER A 138 -9.58 -28.53 17.37
N GLU A 139 -10.38 -27.62 17.93
CA GLU A 139 -10.70 -26.35 17.25
C GLU A 139 -9.46 -25.45 17.08
N GLU A 140 -8.52 -25.50 18.03
CA GLU A 140 -7.26 -24.74 17.94
C GLU A 140 -6.40 -25.19 16.76
N ASP A 141 -6.33 -26.50 16.52
CA ASP A 141 -5.63 -27.08 15.37
C ASP A 141 -6.25 -26.56 14.06
N ARG A 142 -7.60 -26.51 13.99
CA ARG A 142 -8.33 -26.00 12.82
C ARG A 142 -8.14 -24.50 12.62
N ALA A 143 -8.10 -23.72 13.71
CA ALA A 143 -7.91 -22.28 13.65
C ALA A 143 -6.53 -21.93 13.08
N ARG A 144 -5.48 -22.67 13.46
CA ARG A 144 -4.13 -22.51 12.87
C ARG A 144 -4.13 -22.83 11.37
N CYS A 145 -4.90 -23.82 10.92
CA CYS A 145 -5.06 -24.11 9.48
C CYS A 145 -5.79 -22.99 8.72
N ALA A 146 -6.84 -22.40 9.30
CA ALA A 146 -7.72 -21.44 8.62
C ALA A 146 -7.02 -20.12 8.26
N ILE A 147 -6.03 -19.69 9.06
CA ILE A 147 -5.34 -18.41 8.92
C ILE A 147 -4.53 -18.31 7.60
N GLN A 148 -4.21 -19.42 6.94
CA GLN A 148 -3.28 -19.43 5.80
C GLN A 148 -3.77 -20.16 4.56
N THR A 149 -5.08 -20.41 4.39
CA THR A 149 -5.60 -20.80 3.08
C THR A 149 -5.23 -19.69 2.08
N PRO A 150 -4.34 -19.93 1.09
CA PRO A 150 -3.98 -18.88 0.17
C PRO A 150 -5.25 -18.43 -0.56
N LEU A 151 -5.52 -17.12 -0.59
CA LEU A 151 -6.62 -16.47 -1.33
C LEU A 151 -6.81 -16.98 -2.78
N LYS A 152 -5.80 -17.65 -3.31
CA LYS A 152 -5.77 -18.38 -4.58
C LYS A 152 -6.95 -19.35 -4.74
N ASP A 153 -7.41 -20.01 -3.68
CA ASP A 153 -8.53 -20.97 -3.76
C ASP A 153 -9.91 -20.31 -3.73
N SER A 154 -10.01 -19.07 -3.25
CA SER A 154 -11.28 -18.31 -3.30
C SER A 154 -11.54 -17.75 -4.71
N ILE A 155 -10.48 -17.42 -5.46
CA ILE A 155 -10.60 -16.94 -6.85
C ILE A 155 -10.89 -18.10 -7.82
N SER A 156 -10.33 -19.30 -7.59
CA SER A 156 -10.55 -20.46 -8.48
C SER A 156 -11.99 -20.98 -8.45
N ARG A 157 -12.75 -20.74 -7.36
CA ARG A 157 -14.20 -21.05 -7.28
C ARG A 157 -15.07 -20.08 -8.07
N ILE A 158 -14.58 -18.88 -8.35
CA ILE A 158 -15.24 -17.92 -9.23
C ILE A 158 -14.83 -18.28 -10.66
N GLY A 159 -15.51 -19.27 -11.24
CA GLY A 159 -15.20 -19.76 -12.60
C GLY A 159 -15.00 -18.61 -13.60
N ALA A 160 -14.08 -18.79 -14.56
CA ALA A 160 -13.53 -17.73 -15.43
C ALA A 160 -14.59 -16.76 -16.02
N ARG A 161 -15.78 -17.26 -16.36
CA ARG A 161 -16.90 -16.44 -16.84
C ARG A 161 -17.35 -15.37 -15.83
N ARG A 162 -17.43 -15.71 -14.54
CA ARG A 162 -17.80 -14.78 -13.47
C ARG A 162 -16.69 -13.76 -13.21
N ALA A 163 -15.43 -14.19 -13.25
CA ALA A 163 -14.28 -13.28 -13.11
C ALA A 163 -14.25 -12.25 -14.25
N ILE A 164 -14.51 -12.66 -15.50
CA ILE A 164 -14.62 -11.75 -16.65
C ILE A 164 -15.77 -10.75 -16.45
N ILE A 165 -16.96 -11.22 -16.05
CA ILE A 165 -18.10 -10.33 -15.80
C ILE A 165 -17.77 -9.30 -14.72
N ILE A 166 -17.16 -9.73 -13.60
CA ILE A 166 -16.74 -8.82 -12.53
C ILE A 166 -15.71 -7.81 -13.06
N GLY A 167 -14.72 -8.26 -13.83
CA GLY A 167 -13.72 -7.39 -14.45
C GLY A 167 -14.36 -6.33 -15.36
N VAL A 168 -15.28 -6.74 -16.25
CA VAL A 168 -16.03 -5.81 -17.11
C VAL A 168 -16.85 -4.84 -16.26
N LEU A 169 -17.51 -5.32 -15.21
CA LEU A 169 -18.30 -4.47 -14.32
C LEU A 169 -17.43 -3.42 -13.62
N PHE A 170 -16.22 -3.79 -13.19
CA PHE A 170 -15.24 -2.86 -12.63
C PHE A 170 -14.78 -1.82 -13.66
N VAL A 171 -14.52 -2.22 -14.91
CA VAL A 171 -14.15 -1.28 -15.98
C VAL A 171 -15.29 -0.31 -16.28
N VAL A 172 -16.53 -0.78 -16.34
CA VAL A 172 -17.71 0.07 -16.55
C VAL A 172 -17.91 1.02 -15.37
N LEU A 173 -17.81 0.52 -14.12
CA LEU A 173 -17.94 1.34 -12.93
C LEU A 173 -16.84 2.42 -12.87
N PHE A 174 -15.61 2.05 -13.21
CA PHE A 174 -14.49 2.98 -13.31
C PHE A 174 -14.71 4.01 -14.42
N GLY A 175 -15.22 3.60 -15.58
CA GLY A 175 -15.59 4.51 -16.67
C GLY A 175 -16.67 5.52 -16.26
N ILE A 176 -17.71 5.07 -15.54
CA ILE A 176 -18.75 5.95 -15.00
C ILE A 176 -18.17 6.93 -13.97
N TYR A 177 -17.34 6.44 -13.05
CA TYR A 177 -16.68 7.30 -12.07
C TYR A 177 -15.73 8.32 -12.71
N ALA A 178 -14.99 7.92 -13.75
CA ALA A 178 -14.12 8.81 -14.50
C ALA A 178 -14.92 9.87 -15.29
N LEU A 179 -16.11 9.53 -15.78
CA LEU A 179 -17.03 10.47 -16.42
C LEU A 179 -17.67 11.45 -15.43
N GLN A 180 -17.90 11.02 -14.18
CA GLN A 180 -18.42 11.90 -13.11
C GLN A 180 -17.34 12.77 -12.47
N GLY A 181 -16.08 12.37 -12.54
CA GLY A 181 -14.96 13.16 -12.04
C GLY A 181 -14.50 14.22 -13.03
N ASP A 182 -14.00 15.35 -12.53
CA ASP A 182 -13.27 16.42 -13.26
C ASP A 182 -12.00 15.92 -14.01
N TYR A 183 -11.81 14.61 -14.15
CA TYR A 183 -10.66 13.99 -14.81
C TYR A 183 -10.65 14.21 -16.32
N ILE A 184 -11.82 14.17 -16.97
CA ILE A 184 -11.91 14.45 -18.42
C ILE A 184 -11.55 15.91 -18.69
N ASP A 185 -12.04 16.84 -17.86
CA ASP A 185 -11.67 18.25 -17.94
C ASP A 185 -10.16 18.44 -17.78
N ARG A 186 -9.51 17.68 -16.88
CA ARG A 186 -8.06 17.76 -16.68
C ARG A 186 -7.27 17.26 -17.90
N LEU A 187 -7.74 16.24 -18.59
CA LEU A 187 -7.04 15.64 -19.74
C LEU A 187 -7.31 16.35 -21.07
N PHE A 188 -8.46 17.01 -21.21
CA PHE A 188 -8.90 17.60 -22.48
C PHE A 188 -9.22 19.10 -22.39
N HIS A 189 -8.65 19.82 -21.42
CA HIS A 189 -8.86 21.26 -21.35
C HIS A 189 -8.37 21.98 -22.60
N MET A 190 -9.04 23.10 -22.91
CA MET A 190 -8.65 23.98 -24.00
C MET A 190 -7.29 24.63 -23.66
N SER A 191 -6.42 24.81 -24.66
CA SER A 191 -5.12 25.44 -24.40
C SER A 191 -5.29 26.92 -24.08
N ALA A 192 -4.48 27.46 -23.17
CA ALA A 192 -4.54 28.88 -22.82
C ALA A 192 -4.42 29.82 -24.04
N GLU A 193 -3.63 29.44 -25.06
CA GLU A 193 -3.46 30.23 -26.29
C GLU A 193 -4.74 30.39 -27.12
N SER A 194 -5.72 29.49 -26.93
CA SER A 194 -7.01 29.53 -27.63
C SER A 194 -8.13 30.23 -26.86
N LEU A 195 -7.86 30.67 -25.62
CA LEU A 195 -8.84 31.44 -24.85
C LEU A 195 -8.91 32.88 -25.33
N ILE A 196 -10.13 33.40 -25.45
CA ILE A 196 -10.35 34.83 -25.62
C ILE A 196 -10.16 35.51 -24.26
N VAL A 197 -9.18 36.39 -24.15
CA VAL A 197 -8.86 37.13 -22.91
C VAL A 197 -9.51 38.52 -22.98
N GLU A 198 -10.43 38.80 -22.06
CA GLU A 198 -11.16 40.07 -21.99
C GLU A 198 -10.98 40.73 -20.62
N THR A 199 -10.60 42.00 -20.59
CA THR A 199 -10.51 42.78 -19.34
C THR A 199 -11.82 43.51 -19.01
N GLY A 200 -12.80 43.50 -19.90
CA GLY A 200 -14.14 44.06 -19.67
C GLY A 200 -14.11 45.53 -19.27
N GLU A 201 -14.76 45.86 -18.16
CA GLU A 201 -14.83 47.20 -17.57
C GLU A 201 -13.48 47.70 -17.02
N PHE A 202 -12.45 46.83 -16.99
CA PHE A 202 -11.10 47.16 -16.58
C PHE A 202 -10.16 47.42 -17.76
N ASN A 203 -10.70 47.56 -18.98
CA ASN A 203 -9.89 47.83 -20.17
C ASN A 203 -9.05 49.11 -19.99
N GLY A 204 -7.76 49.03 -20.33
CA GLY A 204 -6.78 50.10 -20.07
C GLY A 204 -6.33 50.23 -18.60
N LEU A 205 -7.18 49.89 -17.63
CA LEU A 205 -6.83 49.91 -16.21
C LEU A 205 -5.96 48.72 -15.83
N LEU A 206 -6.28 47.53 -16.33
CA LEU A 206 -5.57 46.28 -16.01
C LEU A 206 -5.17 45.55 -17.28
N VAL A 207 -4.02 44.87 -17.22
CA VAL A 207 -3.56 43.94 -18.25
C VAL A 207 -3.57 42.54 -17.67
N MET A 208 -4.09 41.58 -18.44
CA MET A 208 -4.18 40.18 -18.05
C MET A 208 -3.42 39.32 -19.06
N GLU A 209 -2.41 38.60 -18.56
CA GLU A 209 -1.70 37.57 -19.29
C GLU A 209 -2.08 36.20 -18.73
N VAL A 210 -2.29 35.21 -19.60
CA VAL A 210 -2.79 33.90 -19.19
C VAL A 210 -1.79 32.84 -19.60
N ASP A 211 -1.25 32.15 -18.60
CA ASP A 211 -0.42 30.96 -18.75
C ASP A 211 -1.21 29.70 -18.39
N GLU A 212 -0.73 28.54 -18.85
CA GLU A 212 -1.29 27.23 -18.50
C GLU A 212 -0.30 26.44 -17.64
N SER A 213 -0.79 25.83 -16.56
CA SER A 213 0.01 24.88 -15.78
C SER A 213 -0.85 23.83 -15.08
N SER A 214 -0.59 22.57 -15.40
CA SER A 214 -1.10 21.40 -14.67
C SER A 214 -2.63 21.35 -14.52
N GLY A 215 -3.38 21.81 -15.51
CA GLY A 215 -4.86 21.85 -15.49
C GLY A 215 -5.45 23.11 -14.82
N PHE A 216 -4.66 24.17 -14.69
CA PHE A 216 -5.11 25.49 -14.27
C PHE A 216 -4.70 26.54 -15.30
N TYR A 217 -5.57 27.52 -15.51
CA TYR A 217 -5.19 28.79 -16.11
C TYR A 217 -4.65 29.70 -15.01
N ILE A 218 -3.44 30.21 -15.20
CA ILE A 218 -2.78 31.15 -14.32
C ILE A 218 -2.87 32.52 -14.97
N ALA A 219 -3.78 33.35 -14.48
CA ALA A 219 -3.89 34.74 -14.92
C ALA A 219 -2.95 35.62 -14.09
N LYS A 220 -1.98 36.25 -14.76
CA LYS A 220 -1.15 37.32 -14.21
C LYS A 220 -1.78 38.65 -14.55
N ILE A 221 -2.21 39.37 -13.52
CA ILE A 221 -2.89 40.65 -13.65
C ILE A 221 -1.92 41.75 -13.20
N SER A 222 -1.69 42.74 -14.05
CA SER A 222 -0.78 43.85 -13.81
C SER A 222 -1.46 45.20 -14.11
N ARG A 223 -0.80 46.29 -13.76
CA ARG A 223 -1.28 47.65 -14.06
C ARG A 223 -1.30 47.87 -15.58
N GLY A 224 -2.42 48.36 -16.10
CA GLY A 224 -2.51 48.86 -17.47
C GLY A 224 -1.97 50.28 -17.60
N ASP A 225 -2.00 50.78 -18.83
CA ASP A 225 -1.50 52.11 -19.19
C ASP A 225 -2.32 53.26 -18.57
N GLN A 226 -3.59 53.01 -18.26
CA GLN A 226 -4.50 53.96 -17.63
C GLN A 226 -4.65 53.75 -16.12
N PHE A 227 -3.83 52.90 -15.50
CA PHE A 227 -3.90 52.67 -14.06
C PHE A 227 -3.61 53.97 -13.28
N PRO A 228 -4.50 54.43 -12.37
CA PRO A 228 -4.29 55.66 -11.63
C PRO A 228 -3.14 55.52 -10.63
N THR A 229 -2.14 56.40 -10.71
CA THR A 229 -0.98 56.40 -9.82
C THR A 229 -1.14 57.36 -8.64
N ASP A 230 -2.10 58.28 -8.71
CA ASP A 230 -2.37 59.27 -7.68
C ASP A 230 -3.88 59.56 -7.51
N PRO A 231 -4.33 60.13 -6.37
CA PRO A 231 -5.74 60.38 -6.10
C PRO A 231 -6.43 61.33 -7.09
N MET A 232 -5.72 62.29 -7.68
CA MET A 232 -6.29 63.22 -8.66
C MET A 232 -6.57 62.50 -9.98
N SER A 233 -5.64 61.66 -10.43
CA SER A 233 -5.83 60.82 -11.63
C SER A 233 -7.03 59.87 -11.48
N ALA A 234 -7.18 59.27 -10.29
CA ALA A 234 -8.32 58.41 -9.95
C ALA A 234 -9.65 59.16 -10.01
N GLN A 235 -9.70 60.37 -9.45
CA GLN A 235 -10.90 61.20 -9.48
C GLN A 235 -11.26 61.61 -10.91
N LEU A 236 -10.28 62.02 -11.71
CA LEU A 236 -10.50 62.38 -13.11
C LEU A 236 -11.07 61.20 -13.91
N LEU A 237 -10.46 60.02 -13.80
CA LEU A 237 -10.95 58.81 -14.48
C LEU A 237 -12.38 58.45 -14.07
N SER A 238 -12.72 58.61 -12.78
CA SER A 238 -14.09 58.38 -12.28
C SER A 238 -15.09 59.41 -12.80
N GLU A 239 -14.68 60.68 -12.95
CA GLU A 239 -15.52 61.75 -13.49
C GLU A 239 -15.74 61.60 -15.01
N THR A 240 -14.73 61.12 -15.74
CA THR A 240 -14.79 60.91 -17.20
C THR A 240 -15.45 59.59 -17.61
N ALA A 241 -15.65 58.66 -16.68
CA ALA A 241 -16.31 57.38 -16.98
C ALA A 241 -17.79 57.59 -17.36
N ASP A 242 -18.20 57.00 -18.48
CA ASP A 242 -19.52 57.16 -19.08
C ASP A 242 -20.59 56.32 -18.37
N THR A 243 -20.18 55.21 -17.76
CA THR A 243 -21.09 54.25 -17.12
C THR A 243 -20.84 54.09 -15.62
N ILE A 244 -21.87 53.67 -14.88
CA ILE A 244 -21.76 53.38 -13.44
C ILE A 244 -20.76 52.22 -13.20
N THR A 245 -20.73 51.24 -14.09
CA THR A 245 -19.84 50.07 -14.01
C THR A 245 -18.37 50.44 -14.18
N GLU A 246 -18.04 51.35 -15.10
CA GLU A 246 -16.67 51.88 -15.23
C GLU A 246 -16.26 52.67 -13.99
N LYS A 247 -17.15 53.49 -13.42
CA LYS A 247 -16.88 54.19 -12.15
C LYS A 247 -16.60 53.22 -11.01
N MET A 248 -17.34 52.12 -10.95
CA MET A 248 -17.09 51.05 -9.98
C MET A 248 -15.76 50.35 -10.23
N ALA A 249 -15.39 50.07 -11.49
CA ALA A 249 -14.11 49.48 -11.84
C ALA A 249 -12.94 50.35 -11.36
N VAL A 250 -12.96 51.66 -11.65
CA VAL A 250 -11.95 52.62 -11.16
C VAL A 250 -11.87 52.59 -9.63
N ASN A 251 -13.01 52.63 -8.94
CA ASN A 251 -13.06 52.62 -7.48
C ASN A 251 -12.51 51.32 -6.87
N LEU A 252 -12.78 50.16 -7.49
CA LEU A 252 -12.23 48.88 -7.04
C LEU A 252 -10.71 48.82 -7.22
N VAL A 253 -10.21 49.30 -8.37
CA VAL A 253 -8.77 49.32 -8.68
C VAL A 253 -8.01 50.23 -7.70
N VAL A 254 -8.50 51.46 -7.48
CA VAL A 254 -7.86 52.45 -6.60
C VAL A 254 -7.80 51.98 -5.15
N ASN A 255 -8.86 51.32 -4.68
CA ASN A 255 -8.90 50.80 -3.31
C ASN A 255 -8.15 49.46 -3.14
N GLY A 256 -7.69 48.85 -4.23
CA GLY A 256 -7.10 47.51 -4.20
C GLY A 256 -8.10 46.43 -3.79
N SER A 257 -9.38 46.64 -4.10
CA SER A 257 -10.48 45.76 -3.73
C SER A 257 -10.46 44.44 -4.50
N LYS A 258 -11.34 43.53 -4.10
CA LYS A 258 -11.51 42.23 -4.75
C LYS A 258 -12.28 42.36 -6.06
N ILE A 259 -11.75 41.78 -7.12
CA ILE A 259 -12.41 41.57 -8.41
C ILE A 259 -12.55 40.06 -8.67
N TYR A 260 -13.18 39.66 -9.78
CA TYR A 260 -13.34 38.25 -10.12
C TYR A 260 -12.76 37.92 -11.49
N LEU A 261 -12.02 36.83 -11.55
CA LEU A 261 -11.62 36.16 -12.78
C LEU A 261 -12.70 35.12 -13.12
N GLN A 262 -13.47 35.38 -14.16
CA GLN A 262 -14.54 34.52 -14.64
C GLN A 262 -14.06 33.70 -15.84
N LEU A 263 -14.35 32.40 -15.82
CA LEU A 263 -14.20 31.51 -16.95
C LEU A 263 -15.59 31.28 -17.55
N LEU A 264 -15.75 31.61 -18.83
CA LEU A 264 -17.00 31.52 -19.55
C LEU A 264 -16.91 30.47 -20.65
N ASP A 265 -18.03 29.84 -20.95
CA ASP A 265 -18.19 29.00 -22.13
C ASP A 265 -18.49 29.81 -23.40
N GLU A 266 -18.69 29.11 -24.52
CA GLU A 266 -19.00 29.70 -25.83
C GLU A 266 -20.33 30.48 -25.82
N GLU A 267 -21.27 30.09 -24.96
CA GLU A 267 -22.58 30.74 -24.81
C GLU A 267 -22.53 31.96 -23.86
N GLY A 268 -21.39 32.19 -23.21
CA GLY A 268 -21.20 33.26 -22.24
C GLY A 268 -21.72 32.92 -20.84
N ALA A 269 -21.99 31.65 -20.53
CA ALA A 269 -22.33 31.24 -19.18
C ALA A 269 -21.07 31.07 -18.33
N ILE A 270 -21.14 31.49 -17.07
CA ILE A 270 -20.03 31.40 -16.13
C ILE A 270 -19.90 29.96 -15.64
N ILE A 271 -18.82 29.30 -16.01
CA ILE A 271 -18.52 27.91 -15.59
C ILE A 271 -17.60 27.85 -14.37
N ALA A 272 -16.82 28.89 -14.11
CA ALA A 272 -16.04 29.07 -12.89
C ALA A 272 -15.76 30.55 -12.64
N ALA A 273 -15.57 30.92 -11.37
CA ALA A 273 -15.16 32.27 -10.99
C ALA A 273 -14.24 32.21 -9.76
N GLU A 274 -13.12 32.93 -9.81
CA GLU A 274 -12.15 33.03 -8.73
C GLU A 274 -11.93 34.48 -8.33
N GLY A 275 -11.75 34.73 -7.03
CA GLY A 275 -11.61 36.09 -6.53
C GLY A 275 -10.16 36.55 -6.47
N VAL A 276 -9.90 37.79 -6.88
CA VAL A 276 -8.54 38.36 -6.96
C VAL A 276 -8.48 39.68 -6.21
N GLU A 277 -7.56 39.82 -5.26
CA GLU A 277 -7.34 41.07 -4.52
C GLU A 277 -6.28 41.94 -5.20
N LEU A 278 -6.62 43.20 -5.50
CA LEU A 278 -5.74 44.10 -6.24
C LEU A 278 -4.79 44.92 -5.34
N ARG A 279 -4.82 44.73 -4.03
CA ARG A 279 -4.03 45.53 -3.07
C ARG A 279 -2.54 45.58 -3.38
N ALA A 280 -1.95 44.48 -3.87
CA ALA A 280 -0.54 44.45 -4.26
C ALA A 280 -0.22 45.44 -5.39
N LEU A 281 -1.16 45.58 -6.35
CA LEU A 281 -1.02 46.53 -7.46
C LEU A 281 -1.11 47.97 -6.99
N VAL A 282 -1.75 48.29 -5.87
CA VAL A 282 -1.78 49.67 -5.36
C VAL A 282 -0.44 50.04 -4.69
N ILE A 283 0.21 49.07 -4.05
CA ILE A 283 1.43 49.29 -3.26
C ILE A 283 2.67 49.43 -4.15
N SER A 284 2.75 48.66 -5.23
CA SER A 284 3.95 48.58 -6.07
C SER A 284 3.59 48.63 -7.55
N GLU A 285 4.39 49.38 -8.32
CA GLU A 285 4.21 49.55 -9.77
C GLU A 285 4.52 48.28 -10.56
N ASP A 286 5.62 47.61 -10.21
CA ASP A 286 6.03 46.36 -10.87
C ASP A 286 5.34 45.10 -10.32
N ALA A 287 4.34 45.27 -9.44
CA ALA A 287 3.62 44.13 -8.89
C ALA A 287 2.69 43.52 -9.94
N HIS A 288 2.56 42.20 -9.88
CA HIS A 288 1.49 41.46 -10.54
C HIS A 288 0.77 40.60 -9.50
N VAL A 289 -0.51 40.35 -9.73
CA VAL A 289 -1.31 39.44 -8.92
C VAL A 289 -1.60 38.19 -9.74
N GLU A 290 -1.33 37.03 -9.16
CA GLU A 290 -1.64 35.74 -9.79
C GLU A 290 -2.98 35.21 -9.29
N ALA A 291 -3.83 34.81 -10.22
CA ALA A 291 -5.07 34.11 -9.96
C ALA A 291 -5.07 32.77 -10.68
N LYS A 292 -5.48 31.71 -9.97
CA LYS A 292 -5.52 30.35 -10.51
C LYS A 292 -6.96 29.90 -10.61
N ILE A 293 -7.41 29.65 -11.84
CA ILE A 293 -8.74 29.09 -12.10
C ILE A 293 -8.58 27.72 -12.75
N ARG A 294 -9.39 26.75 -12.31
CA ARG A 294 -9.32 25.38 -12.85
C ARG A 294 -9.71 25.39 -14.32
N ALA A 295 -8.87 24.82 -15.17
CA ALA A 295 -9.16 24.70 -16.59
C ALA A 295 -10.33 23.73 -16.81
N ARG A 296 -11.17 24.01 -17.81
CA ARG A 296 -12.38 23.25 -18.12
C ARG A 296 -12.45 23.00 -19.61
N LEU A 297 -12.99 21.85 -20.04
CA LEU A 297 -13.12 21.50 -21.45
C LEU A 297 -13.97 22.52 -22.23
N ARG A 298 -15.00 23.07 -21.59
CA ARG A 298 -15.92 24.06 -22.17
C ARG A 298 -15.43 25.50 -22.07
N ALA A 299 -14.22 25.73 -21.55
CA ALA A 299 -13.69 27.07 -21.42
C ALA A 299 -13.46 27.69 -22.79
N HIS A 300 -14.02 28.88 -23.01
CA HIS A 300 -13.84 29.61 -24.26
C HIS A 300 -13.26 31.01 -24.03
N ARG A 301 -13.62 31.64 -22.91
CA ARG A 301 -13.24 33.01 -22.60
C ARG A 301 -12.86 33.18 -21.14
N LEU A 302 -11.85 33.99 -20.89
CA LEU A 302 -11.44 34.42 -19.56
C LEU A 302 -11.67 35.92 -19.41
N ARG A 303 -12.47 36.33 -18.43
CA ARG A 303 -12.90 37.72 -18.24
C ARG A 303 -12.62 38.23 -16.83
N LEU A 304 -12.22 39.50 -16.69
CA LEU A 304 -12.26 40.20 -15.41
C LEU A 304 -13.64 40.83 -15.18
N ALA A 305 -14.22 40.65 -13.99
CA ALA A 305 -15.55 41.11 -13.65
C ALA A 305 -15.61 41.78 -12.28
N LEU A 306 -16.60 42.66 -12.11
CA LEU A 306 -16.88 43.38 -10.87
C LEU A 306 -17.46 42.47 -9.78
N ASP A 307 -18.25 41.46 -10.18
CA ASP A 307 -18.87 40.51 -9.27
C ASP A 307 -18.64 39.05 -9.71
N LYS A 308 -19.17 38.12 -8.91
CA LYS A 308 -18.98 36.68 -9.13
C LYS A 308 -19.93 36.10 -10.21
N ASN A 309 -21.03 36.77 -10.52
CA ASN A 309 -22.19 36.19 -11.23
C ASN A 309 -22.45 36.84 -12.59
#